data_AF-A0A2U9CRD3-F1
#
_entry.id   AF-A0A2U9CRD3-F1
#
_cell.length_a   1.000
_cell.length_b   1.000
_cell.length_c   1.000
_cell.angle_alpha   90.00
_cell.angle_beta   90.00
_cell.angle_gamma   90.00
#
_symmetry.space_group_name_H-M   'P 1'
#
loop_
_entity.id
_entity.type
_entity.pdbx_description
1 polymer ?
#
loop_
_entity_poly.entity_id
_entity_poly.type
_entity_poly.pdbx_seq_one_letter_code
_entity_poly.pdbx_strand_id
1 'polypeptide(L)'
;MAGRKRKMPATMAAEAAEQVNKRNNQSNVKLTDEVTEPARCENNNNSRAETERSRYFTETELLRQHRLGEEFFKQPCISLAKAFLGKVLVRRCADGAELRGRVVETEAYLGGEDRASHSAGGRRTQRNTAMFMKPGTIYVYPIYGIYLCMNVSSEGDGAAVLLRSAEALQGQSVMRQLRAAQRKEGARQLKDRELCNGPAKLCQALSIPRCFDRRDLASDPEVWLEREPNASWAEPHDVVSASRIGIESHGEWAKKPWRFYLRGHPCVSVVNKEAERRQQYGNVMNDLSPSDVQQPDTGQNDVKGT
;
A
#
# COMPACT_ATOMS: atom_id res chain seq x y z
N MET A 1 17.02 30.51 -28.37
CA MET A 1 18.05 29.77 -29.11
C MET A 1 17.60 28.33 -29.28
N ALA A 2 17.68 27.82 -30.50
CA ALA A 2 17.22 26.49 -30.91
C ALA A 2 18.27 25.41 -30.62
N GLY A 3 17.80 24.18 -30.36
CA GLY A 3 18.66 22.98 -30.26
C GLY A 3 17.82 21.70 -30.16
N ARG A 4 17.19 21.29 -31.27
CA ARG A 4 17.49 20.07 -32.07
C ARG A 4 16.92 18.74 -31.51
N LYS A 5 15.70 18.43 -31.95
CA LYS A 5 15.09 17.09 -31.97
C LYS A 5 15.84 16.18 -32.95
N ARG A 6 16.14 14.93 -32.56
CA ARG A 6 16.53 13.87 -33.51
C ARG A 6 15.33 12.93 -33.74
N LYS A 7 14.88 12.86 -35.00
CA LYS A 7 13.99 11.83 -35.54
C LYS A 7 14.81 10.56 -35.83
N MET A 8 14.24 9.39 -35.59
CA MET A 8 14.68 8.11 -36.17
C MET A 8 13.59 7.68 -37.18
N PRO A 9 13.96 7.18 -38.37
CA PRO A 9 13.00 6.77 -39.40
C PRO A 9 12.47 5.36 -39.15
N ALA A 10 11.22 5.14 -39.55
CA ALA A 10 10.61 3.82 -39.74
C ALA A 10 10.79 3.41 -41.21
N THR A 11 11.19 2.15 -41.43
CA THR A 11 10.72 1.17 -42.44
C THR A 11 11.87 0.21 -42.77
N MET A 12 11.72 -1.07 -42.44
CA MET A 12 11.66 -2.15 -43.43
C MET A 12 11.05 -3.38 -42.76
N ALA A 13 10.04 -3.91 -43.42
CA ALA A 13 9.26 -5.07 -43.05
C ALA A 13 9.83 -6.34 -43.70
N ALA A 14 9.34 -7.48 -43.21
CA ALA A 14 9.23 -8.80 -43.84
C ALA A 14 10.18 -9.91 -43.34
N GLU A 15 9.53 -11.07 -43.15
CA GLU A 15 10.06 -12.44 -43.19
C GLU A 15 10.67 -13.04 -41.91
N ALA A 16 9.85 -13.83 -41.19
CA ALA A 16 10.04 -15.28 -41.06
C ALA A 16 9.09 -15.85 -39.98
N ALA A 17 7.84 -16.10 -40.37
CA ALA A 17 7.00 -17.11 -39.74
C ALA A 17 6.95 -18.28 -40.72
N GLU A 18 7.43 -19.47 -40.33
CA GLU A 18 6.96 -20.81 -40.74
C GLU A 18 7.93 -21.89 -40.23
N GLN A 19 7.44 -23.11 -40.00
CA GLN A 19 8.10 -24.29 -39.39
C GLN A 19 8.09 -24.23 -37.86
N VAL A 20 7.20 -24.94 -37.15
CA VAL A 20 7.17 -26.40 -37.07
C VAL A 20 5.74 -26.87 -36.81
N ASN A 21 5.14 -27.56 -37.78
CA ASN A 21 4.05 -28.48 -37.53
C ASN A 21 4.16 -29.65 -38.51
N LYS A 22 4.54 -30.83 -38.02
CA LYS A 22 4.33 -32.15 -38.62
C LYS A 22 5.03 -33.23 -37.79
N ARG A 23 4.28 -33.98 -36.99
CA ARG A 23 3.97 -35.40 -37.27
C ARG A 23 3.28 -36.07 -36.06
N ASN A 24 2.09 -36.59 -36.36
CA ASN A 24 1.30 -37.49 -35.55
C ASN A 24 1.94 -38.88 -35.42
N ASN A 25 1.53 -39.57 -34.35
CA ASN A 25 0.84 -40.88 -34.34
C ASN A 25 1.53 -42.11 -33.73
N GLN A 26 0.68 -42.84 -32.98
CA GLN A 26 0.73 -44.25 -32.53
C GLN A 26 1.62 -44.53 -31.30
N SER A 27 1.22 -45.30 -30.28
CA SER A 27 0.22 -46.37 -30.18
C SER A 27 -0.10 -46.73 -28.70
N ASN A 28 -1.29 -47.30 -28.52
CA ASN A 28 -1.89 -47.94 -27.34
C ASN A 28 -1.02 -48.99 -26.62
N VAL A 29 -0.99 -49.01 -25.28
CA VAL A 29 -0.92 -50.23 -24.41
C VAL A 29 -1.64 -49.94 -23.08
N LYS A 30 -2.48 -50.89 -22.63
CA LYS A 30 -3.21 -50.95 -21.34
C LYS A 30 -2.54 -51.98 -20.40
N LEU A 31 -2.89 -51.91 -19.09
CA LEU A 31 -2.64 -52.83 -17.94
C LEU A 31 -1.36 -52.47 -17.16
N THR A 32 -1.27 -52.43 -15.82
CA THR A 32 -2.08 -52.85 -14.65
C THR A 32 -1.52 -52.15 -13.39
N ASP A 33 -2.28 -52.18 -12.29
CA ASP A 33 -1.93 -51.66 -10.95
C ASP A 33 -0.56 -52.17 -10.42
N GLU A 34 0.25 -51.27 -9.85
CA GLU A 34 1.05 -51.56 -8.65
C GLU A 34 1.59 -50.26 -8.01
N VAL A 35 1.46 -50.21 -6.69
CA VAL A 35 1.84 -49.10 -5.80
C VAL A 35 3.36 -49.07 -5.63
N THR A 36 3.98 -47.89 -5.82
CA THR A 36 5.31 -47.62 -5.24
C THR A 36 5.49 -46.12 -5.02
N GLU A 37 5.62 -45.73 -3.74
CA GLU A 37 5.94 -44.36 -3.34
C GLU A 37 7.32 -43.95 -3.86
N PRO A 38 7.52 -42.72 -4.37
CA PRO A 38 8.85 -42.20 -4.62
C PRO A 38 9.53 -41.81 -3.31
N ALA A 39 10.74 -42.34 -3.13
CA ALA A 39 11.60 -42.20 -1.97
C ALA A 39 11.72 -40.75 -1.44
N ARG A 40 11.52 -40.61 -0.13
CA ARG A 40 11.83 -39.40 0.64
C ARG A 40 13.33 -39.11 0.53
N CYS A 41 13.65 -37.92 0.04
CA CYS A 41 14.99 -37.36 0.18
C CYS A 41 15.11 -36.81 1.62
N GLU A 42 15.75 -37.58 2.50
CA GLU A 42 16.09 -37.15 3.85
C GLU A 42 17.22 -36.12 3.78
N ASN A 43 16.86 -34.83 3.79
CA ASN A 43 17.80 -33.78 4.09
C ASN A 43 17.79 -33.50 5.60
N ASN A 44 18.76 -34.11 6.26
CA ASN A 44 19.14 -33.86 7.63
C ASN A 44 19.85 -32.49 7.72
N ASN A 45 19.07 -31.42 7.89
CA ASN A 45 19.58 -30.12 8.33
C ASN A 45 18.58 -29.51 9.30
N ASN A 46 18.70 -29.95 10.55
CA ASN A 46 17.98 -29.42 11.69
C ASN A 46 18.58 -28.08 12.12
N SER A 47 18.43 -27.04 11.30
CA SER A 47 18.45 -25.66 11.78
C SER A 47 17.00 -25.23 11.97
N ARG A 48 16.47 -25.54 13.15
CA ARG A 48 15.17 -25.06 13.62
C ARG A 48 15.21 -23.53 13.47
N ALA A 49 14.53 -23.00 12.45
CA ALA A 49 14.34 -21.56 12.31
C ALA A 49 13.64 -21.10 13.59
N GLU A 50 14.35 -20.40 14.46
CA GLU A 50 13.76 -19.75 15.61
C GLU A 50 12.61 -18.89 15.07
N THR A 51 11.40 -19.26 15.42
CA THR A 51 10.21 -18.50 15.07
C THR A 51 10.33 -17.20 15.85
N GLU A 52 10.85 -16.14 15.20
CA GLU A 52 10.94 -14.80 15.77
C GLU A 52 9.53 -14.41 16.28
N ARG A 53 9.30 -14.56 17.59
CA ARG A 53 8.01 -14.24 18.20
C ARG A 53 7.77 -12.73 18.05
N SER A 54 6.62 -12.37 17.49
CA SER A 54 6.24 -10.96 17.38
C SER A 54 6.06 -10.36 18.77
N ARG A 55 6.71 -9.23 19.05
CA ARG A 55 6.47 -8.45 20.29
C ARG A 55 5.11 -7.76 20.32
N TYR A 56 4.36 -7.80 19.21
CA TYR A 56 3.11 -7.08 19.03
C TYR A 56 1.88 -7.96 19.18
N PHE A 57 2.05 -9.29 19.07
CA PHE A 57 0.95 -10.25 19.10
C PHE A 57 1.29 -11.41 20.03
N THR A 58 0.34 -11.79 20.86
CA THR A 58 0.38 -13.06 21.60
C THR A 58 -0.01 -14.23 20.70
N GLU A 59 0.40 -15.44 21.07
CA GLU A 59 0.09 -16.68 20.32
C GLU A 59 -1.42 -16.90 20.17
N THR A 60 -2.20 -16.43 21.15
CA THR A 60 -3.68 -16.46 21.13
C THR A 60 -4.30 -15.42 20.22
N GLU A 61 -3.70 -14.23 20.07
CA GLU A 61 -4.19 -13.18 19.16
C GLU A 61 -3.97 -13.54 17.68
N LEU A 62 -2.92 -14.29 17.36
CA LEU A 62 -2.70 -14.83 16.02
C LEU A 62 -3.78 -15.85 15.60
N LEU A 63 -4.47 -16.49 16.56
CA LEU A 63 -5.48 -17.53 16.30
C LEU A 63 -6.90 -16.98 16.09
N ARG A 64 -7.19 -15.73 16.46
CA ARG A 64 -8.51 -15.12 16.25
C ARG A 64 -8.61 -14.56 14.83
N GLN A 65 -9.68 -14.91 14.10
CA GLN A 65 -9.93 -14.33 12.78
C GLN A 65 -10.19 -12.81 12.91
N HIS A 66 -9.15 -12.03 12.61
CA HIS A 66 -9.19 -10.57 12.61
C HIS A 66 -9.33 -9.99 11.21
N ARG A 67 -9.56 -10.85 10.20
CA ARG A 67 -9.69 -10.47 8.81
C ARG A 67 -10.87 -9.51 8.60
N LEU A 68 -10.60 -8.42 7.90
CA LEU A 68 -11.61 -7.47 7.46
C LEU A 68 -12.30 -7.98 6.19
N GLY A 69 -13.63 -8.08 6.25
CA GLY A 69 -14.47 -8.54 5.15
C GLY A 69 -14.81 -7.43 4.14
N GLU A 70 -15.64 -7.79 3.17
CA GLU A 70 -16.02 -6.92 2.05
C GLU A 70 -16.58 -5.55 2.48
N GLU A 71 -17.39 -5.53 3.54
CA GLU A 71 -18.01 -4.30 4.06
C GLU A 71 -17.00 -3.24 4.50
N PHE A 72 -15.79 -3.64 4.92
CA PHE A 72 -14.74 -2.67 5.23
C PHE A 72 -14.29 -1.89 3.98
N PHE A 73 -14.30 -2.51 2.80
CA PHE A 73 -13.82 -1.89 1.58
C PHE A 73 -14.88 -1.07 0.84
N LYS A 74 -16.18 -1.35 1.08
CA LYS A 74 -17.34 -0.64 0.51
C LYS A 74 -17.54 0.73 1.14
N GLN A 75 -16.59 1.62 0.92
CA GLN A 75 -16.62 2.99 1.44
C GLN A 75 -16.01 3.96 0.42
N PRO A 76 -16.38 5.25 0.47
CA PRO A 76 -15.77 6.27 -0.37
C PRO A 76 -14.24 6.32 -0.21
N CYS A 77 -13.52 6.56 -1.31
CA CYS A 77 -12.06 6.46 -1.39
C CYS A 77 -11.30 7.16 -0.25
N ILE A 78 -11.68 8.38 0.11
CA ILE A 78 -11.05 9.15 1.19
C ILE A 78 -11.30 8.49 2.56
N SER A 79 -12.54 8.04 2.82
CA SER A 79 -12.91 7.36 4.06
C SER A 79 -12.14 6.05 4.18
N LEU A 80 -12.07 5.27 3.10
CA LEU A 80 -11.31 4.03 3.05
C LEU A 80 -9.81 4.27 3.30
N ALA A 81 -9.22 5.29 2.66
CA ALA A 81 -7.81 5.61 2.83
C ALA A 81 -7.44 5.93 4.28
N LYS A 82 -8.31 6.64 5.00
CA LYS A 82 -8.16 6.87 6.45
C LYS A 82 -8.39 5.60 7.26
N ALA A 83 -9.42 4.81 6.91
CA ALA A 83 -9.77 3.58 7.62
C ALA A 83 -8.68 2.49 7.54
N PHE A 84 -7.86 2.51 6.47
CA PHE A 84 -6.67 1.66 6.34
C PHE A 84 -5.60 1.93 7.40
N LEU A 85 -5.49 3.17 7.90
CA LEU A 85 -4.47 3.50 8.89
C LEU A 85 -4.66 2.68 10.17
N GLY A 86 -3.55 2.15 10.67
CA GLY A 86 -3.53 1.24 11.82
C GLY A 86 -3.91 -0.21 11.51
N LYS A 87 -4.48 -0.52 10.33
CA LYS A 87 -4.81 -1.90 9.96
C LYS A 87 -3.56 -2.69 9.59
N VAL A 88 -3.60 -4.01 9.76
CA VAL A 88 -2.45 -4.88 9.54
C VAL A 88 -2.60 -5.58 8.20
N LEU A 89 -1.74 -5.26 7.24
CA LEU A 89 -1.62 -6.01 6.00
C LEU A 89 -0.81 -7.28 6.28
N VAL A 90 -1.38 -8.43 5.95
CA VAL A 90 -0.75 -9.74 6.15
C VAL A 90 -0.47 -10.37 4.80
N ARG A 91 0.72 -10.94 4.66
CA ARG A 91 1.14 -11.77 3.52
C ARG A 91 1.58 -13.13 4.04
N ARG A 92 0.98 -14.20 3.53
CA ARG A 92 1.41 -15.59 3.81
C ARG A 92 2.22 -16.19 2.67
N CYS A 93 3.53 -16.28 2.83
CA CYS A 93 4.47 -16.86 1.87
C CYS A 93 4.17 -18.34 1.55
N ALA A 94 4.78 -18.86 0.48
CA ALA A 94 4.54 -20.21 0.00
C ALA A 94 4.99 -21.31 0.99
N ASP A 95 5.97 -20.99 1.85
CA ASP A 95 6.44 -21.82 2.96
C ASP A 95 5.55 -21.72 4.21
N GLY A 96 4.45 -20.96 4.14
CA GLY A 96 3.52 -20.72 5.25
C GLY A 96 3.92 -19.58 6.18
N ALA A 97 5.10 -18.96 6.01
CA ALA A 97 5.52 -17.85 6.85
C ALA A 97 4.64 -16.61 6.63
N GLU A 98 4.24 -15.95 7.71
CA GLU A 98 3.46 -14.72 7.65
C GLU A 98 4.33 -13.48 7.87
N LEU A 99 4.20 -12.51 6.97
CA LEU A 99 4.75 -11.17 7.06
C LEU A 99 3.63 -10.20 7.39
N ARG A 100 3.82 -9.37 8.42
CA ARG A 100 2.76 -8.46 8.90
C ARG A 100 3.27 -7.02 8.92
N GLY A 101 2.50 -6.11 8.34
CA GLY A 101 2.80 -4.69 8.31
C GLY A 101 1.59 -3.83 8.69
N ARG A 102 1.70 -3.02 9.75
CA ARG A 102 0.67 -2.04 10.10
C ARG A 102 0.72 -0.87 9.14
N VAL A 103 -0.36 -0.58 8.43
CA VAL A 103 -0.42 0.53 7.47
C VAL A 103 -0.36 1.85 8.22
N VAL A 104 0.59 2.71 7.86
CA VAL A 104 0.82 4.02 8.50
C VAL A 104 0.74 5.20 7.53
N GLU A 105 0.64 4.93 6.23
CA GLU A 105 0.50 5.97 5.20
C GLU A 105 -0.25 5.43 3.97
N THR A 106 -1.21 6.20 3.49
CA THR A 106 -2.05 5.92 2.32
C THR A 106 -2.25 7.15 1.45
N GLU A 107 -2.61 6.96 0.18
CA GLU A 107 -3.10 8.02 -0.69
C GLU A 107 -4.42 7.63 -1.35
N ALA A 108 -5.36 8.56 -1.44
CA ALA A 108 -6.60 8.41 -2.18
C ALA A 108 -6.43 8.92 -3.61
N TYR A 109 -6.88 8.10 -4.56
CA TYR A 109 -7.06 8.46 -5.96
C TYR A 109 -8.54 8.28 -6.30
N LEU A 110 -9.23 9.39 -6.57
CA LEU A 110 -10.70 9.40 -6.62
C LEU A 110 -11.26 8.97 -7.98
N GLY A 111 -10.40 8.73 -8.97
CA GLY A 111 -10.82 8.56 -10.36
C GLY A 111 -11.55 9.79 -10.89
N GLY A 112 -12.43 9.61 -11.88
CA GLY A 112 -13.27 10.69 -12.41
C GLY A 112 -12.48 11.96 -12.73
N GLU A 113 -12.69 13.02 -11.96
CA GLU A 113 -12.01 14.30 -12.19
C GLU A 113 -10.52 14.31 -11.80
N ASP A 114 -10.08 13.40 -10.92
CA ASP A 114 -8.72 13.34 -10.39
C ASP A 114 -7.67 13.10 -11.46
N ARG A 115 -7.05 14.20 -11.92
CA ARG A 115 -6.05 14.16 -13.00
C ARG A 115 -4.77 13.44 -12.63
N ALA A 116 -4.50 13.25 -11.33
CA ALA A 116 -3.36 12.45 -10.88
C ALA A 116 -3.65 10.95 -10.84
N SER A 117 -4.92 10.54 -11.03
CA SER A 117 -5.31 9.14 -11.06
C SER A 117 -5.07 8.50 -12.43
N HIS A 118 -4.73 7.21 -12.44
CA HIS A 118 -4.70 6.41 -13.68
C HIS A 118 -6.07 6.31 -14.37
N SER A 119 -7.16 6.56 -13.65
CA SER A 119 -8.54 6.55 -14.12
C SER A 119 -9.10 7.95 -14.41
N ALA A 120 -8.24 8.97 -14.51
CA ALA A 120 -8.64 10.33 -14.83
C ALA A 120 -9.53 10.40 -16.09
N GLY A 121 -10.61 11.19 -16.01
CA GLY A 121 -11.63 11.30 -17.05
C GLY A 121 -12.44 10.03 -17.28
N GLY A 122 -12.48 9.09 -16.32
CA GLY A 122 -13.11 7.79 -16.50
C GLY A 122 -12.33 6.83 -17.40
N ARG A 123 -11.04 7.11 -17.65
CA ARG A 123 -10.21 6.31 -18.56
C ARG A 123 -10.04 4.89 -18.05
N ARG A 124 -10.59 3.93 -18.80
CA ARG A 124 -10.42 2.49 -18.58
C ARG A 124 -9.40 1.91 -19.55
N THR A 125 -8.46 1.13 -19.03
CA THR A 125 -7.44 0.40 -19.78
C THR A 125 -7.32 -1.00 -19.19
N GLN A 126 -6.69 -1.93 -19.93
CA GLN A 126 -6.38 -3.26 -19.39
C GLN A 126 -5.54 -3.18 -18.10
N ARG A 127 -4.67 -2.16 -17.99
CA ARG A 127 -3.80 -1.99 -16.83
C ARG A 127 -4.56 -1.59 -15.57
N ASN A 128 -5.53 -0.68 -15.64
CA ASN A 128 -6.21 -0.12 -14.47
C ASN A 128 -7.60 -0.73 -14.23
N THR A 129 -7.94 -1.85 -14.89
CA THR A 129 -9.24 -2.52 -14.76
C THR A 129 -9.61 -2.79 -13.30
N ALA A 130 -8.64 -3.16 -12.46
CA ALA A 130 -8.84 -3.40 -11.04
C ALA A 130 -9.47 -2.21 -10.27
N MET A 131 -9.18 -0.95 -10.68
CA MET A 131 -9.78 0.24 -10.07
C MET A 131 -11.27 0.41 -10.38
N PHE A 132 -11.79 -0.32 -11.37
CA PHE A 132 -13.20 -0.32 -11.77
C PHE A 132 -13.90 -1.63 -11.39
N MET A 133 -13.21 -2.50 -10.65
CA MET A 133 -13.77 -3.73 -10.08
C MET A 133 -14.30 -3.45 -8.67
N LYS A 134 -14.98 -4.44 -8.08
CA LYS A 134 -15.61 -4.30 -6.75
C LYS A 134 -14.63 -3.75 -5.70
N PRO A 135 -15.10 -2.97 -4.72
CA PRO A 135 -14.26 -2.52 -3.62
C PRO A 135 -13.54 -3.70 -2.93
N GLY A 136 -12.27 -3.50 -2.56
CA GLY A 136 -11.41 -4.56 -2.04
C GLY A 136 -10.56 -5.27 -3.10
N THR A 137 -10.82 -5.02 -4.39
CA THR A 137 -9.98 -5.56 -5.48
C THR A 137 -8.59 -4.92 -5.46
N ILE A 138 -7.55 -5.74 -5.43
CA ILE A 138 -6.15 -5.32 -5.44
C ILE A 138 -5.78 -4.83 -6.84
N TYR A 139 -5.15 -3.66 -6.92
CA TYR A 139 -4.54 -3.13 -8.12
C TYR A 139 -3.03 -3.02 -7.96
N VAL A 140 -2.29 -3.96 -8.56
CA VAL A 140 -0.82 -3.96 -8.57
C VAL A 140 -0.31 -3.55 -9.95
N TYR A 141 0.59 -2.57 -10.02
CA TYR A 141 1.16 -2.13 -11.29
C TYR A 141 2.65 -1.81 -11.21
N PRO A 142 3.39 -1.90 -12.34
CA PRO A 142 4.78 -1.54 -12.41
C PRO A 142 4.95 -0.02 -12.58
N ILE A 143 5.91 0.54 -11.87
CA ILE A 143 6.35 1.92 -11.96
C ILE A 143 7.86 1.94 -12.18
N TYR A 144 8.32 2.85 -13.04
CA TYR A 144 9.73 2.97 -13.44
C TYR A 144 10.36 1.66 -13.97
N GLY A 145 9.53 0.78 -14.57
CA GLY A 145 9.94 -0.50 -15.15
C GLY A 145 10.24 -1.62 -14.16
N ILE A 146 10.65 -1.30 -12.92
CA ILE A 146 11.22 -2.30 -11.98
C ILE A 146 10.50 -2.39 -10.63
N TYR A 147 9.70 -1.38 -10.27
CA TYR A 147 9.04 -1.33 -8.96
C TYR A 147 7.55 -1.61 -9.08
N LEU A 148 6.94 -2.15 -8.02
CA LEU A 148 5.49 -2.36 -7.96
C LEU A 148 4.85 -1.41 -6.94
N CYS A 149 3.66 -0.92 -7.24
CA CYS A 149 2.78 -0.26 -6.28
C CYS A 149 1.52 -1.09 -6.09
N MET A 150 1.02 -1.17 -4.86
CA MET A 150 -0.20 -1.88 -4.49
C MET A 150 -1.27 -0.89 -4.07
N ASN A 151 -2.42 -0.94 -4.75
CA ASN A 151 -3.60 -0.16 -4.43
C ASN A 151 -4.76 -1.11 -4.16
N VAL A 152 -5.83 -0.60 -3.57
CA VAL A 152 -7.07 -1.33 -3.32
C VAL A 152 -8.24 -0.50 -3.82
N SER A 153 -9.08 -1.08 -4.68
CA SER A 153 -10.30 -0.44 -5.20
C SER A 153 -11.22 -0.04 -4.03
N SER A 154 -11.79 1.15 -4.10
CA SER A 154 -12.76 1.65 -3.13
C SER A 154 -14.16 1.70 -3.75
N GLU A 155 -15.13 2.22 -3.01
CA GLU A 155 -16.37 2.69 -3.64
C GLU A 155 -16.07 3.88 -4.57
N GLY A 156 -16.74 3.90 -5.72
CA GLY A 156 -16.55 4.91 -6.77
C GLY A 156 -15.79 4.40 -7.99
N ASP A 157 -16.30 4.72 -9.17
CA ASP A 157 -15.74 4.25 -10.45
C ASP A 157 -14.30 4.73 -10.67
N GLY A 158 -13.38 3.77 -10.74
CA GLY A 158 -11.97 4.06 -10.96
C GLY A 158 -11.27 4.60 -9.71
N ALA A 159 -11.88 4.55 -8.53
CA ALA A 159 -11.30 5.05 -7.30
C ALA A 159 -10.51 3.95 -6.58
N ALA A 160 -9.33 4.30 -6.03
CA ALA A 160 -8.50 3.35 -5.30
C ALA A 160 -7.60 4.04 -4.27
N VAL A 161 -7.23 3.29 -3.24
CA VAL A 161 -6.30 3.70 -2.19
C VAL A 161 -4.94 3.07 -2.46
N LEU A 162 -3.89 3.87 -2.59
CA LEU A 162 -2.50 3.41 -2.61
C LEU A 162 -2.01 3.14 -1.18
N LEU A 163 -1.46 1.95 -0.94
CA LEU A 163 -0.73 1.65 0.29
C LEU A 163 0.71 2.13 0.14
N ARG A 164 1.10 3.13 0.93
CA ARG A 164 2.42 3.77 0.79
C ARG A 164 3.42 3.31 1.80
N SER A 165 2.99 3.12 3.04
CA SER A 165 3.92 2.70 4.07
C SER A 165 3.27 1.86 5.15
N ALA A 166 4.09 0.99 5.73
CA ALA A 166 3.75 0.20 6.89
C ALA A 166 4.88 0.16 7.93
N GLU A 167 4.53 -0.08 9.19
CA GLU A 167 5.42 -0.55 10.26
C GLU A 167 5.52 -2.08 10.21
N ALA A 168 6.72 -2.63 10.13
CA ALA A 168 6.92 -4.07 10.12
C ALA A 168 6.70 -4.67 11.52
N LEU A 169 5.69 -5.54 11.67
CA LEU A 169 5.29 -6.15 12.94
C LEU A 169 5.77 -7.61 13.10
N GLN A 170 5.88 -8.35 11.99
CA GLN A 170 6.34 -9.74 11.98
C GLN A 170 7.06 -10.04 10.66
N GLY A 171 8.12 -10.84 10.72
CA GLY A 171 8.90 -11.26 9.55
C GLY A 171 9.97 -10.25 9.12
N GLN A 172 10.45 -9.40 10.03
CA GLN A 172 11.42 -8.33 9.76
C GLN A 172 12.71 -8.87 9.13
N SER A 173 13.20 -10.03 9.60
CA SER A 173 14.36 -10.73 9.04
C SER A 173 14.17 -11.06 7.55
N VAL A 174 13.05 -11.69 7.19
CA VAL A 174 12.66 -12.01 5.80
C VAL A 174 12.49 -10.75 4.96
N MET A 175 11.75 -9.74 5.46
CA MET A 175 11.59 -8.45 4.77
C MET A 175 12.94 -7.80 4.46
N ARG A 176 13.91 -7.89 5.38
CA ARG A 176 15.25 -7.34 5.20
C ARG A 176 16.01 -8.06 4.10
N GLN A 177 15.92 -9.39 4.04
CA GLN A 177 16.54 -10.19 2.99
C GLN A 177 15.96 -9.85 1.61
N LEU A 178 14.62 -9.81 1.48
CA LEU A 178 13.93 -9.43 0.24
C LEU A 178 14.34 -8.05 -0.26
N ARG A 179 14.48 -7.09 0.66
CA ARG A 179 14.91 -5.72 0.35
C ARG A 179 16.42 -5.61 0.04
N ALA A 180 17.24 -6.50 0.60
CA ALA A 180 18.69 -6.52 0.36
C ALA A 180 19.06 -7.13 -1.00
N ALA A 181 18.29 -8.10 -1.51
CA ALA A 181 18.55 -8.77 -2.80
C ALA A 181 18.62 -7.82 -4.01
N GLN A 182 18.04 -6.62 -3.90
CA GLN A 182 18.03 -5.59 -4.94
C GLN A 182 19.06 -4.47 -4.68
N ARG A 183 19.93 -4.62 -3.66
CA ARG A 183 20.94 -3.62 -3.28
C ARG A 183 22.33 -4.10 -3.71
N LYS A 184 23.24 -3.14 -3.87
CA LYS A 184 24.65 -3.43 -4.14
C LYS A 184 25.26 -4.23 -3.00
N GLU A 185 26.18 -5.12 -3.35
CA GLU A 185 27.02 -5.84 -2.39
C GLU A 185 27.76 -4.83 -1.48
N GLY A 186 27.88 -5.17 -0.20
CA GLY A 186 28.48 -4.28 0.81
C GLY A 186 27.61 -3.10 1.26
N ALA A 187 26.36 -2.98 0.76
CA ALA A 187 25.45 -1.94 1.25
C ALA A 187 25.13 -2.14 2.74
N ARG A 188 25.07 -1.04 3.51
CA ARG A 188 24.70 -1.10 4.92
C ARG A 188 23.38 -1.85 5.14
N GLN A 189 23.28 -2.50 6.29
CA GLN A 189 22.04 -3.13 6.73
C GLN A 189 20.93 -2.07 6.84
N LEU A 190 19.74 -2.45 6.38
CA LEU A 190 18.53 -1.65 6.52
C LEU A 190 18.09 -1.63 7.98
N LYS A 191 17.59 -0.49 8.46
CA LYS A 191 16.87 -0.40 9.75
C LYS A 191 15.40 -0.78 9.54
N ASP A 192 14.71 -1.17 10.61
CA ASP A 192 13.31 -1.66 10.51
C ASP A 192 12.36 -0.62 9.91
N ARG A 193 12.51 0.65 10.31
CA ARG A 193 11.76 1.77 9.74
C ARG A 193 11.99 1.98 8.23
N GLU A 194 12.98 1.34 7.62
CA GLU A 194 13.34 1.47 6.21
C GLU A 194 12.84 0.30 5.34
N LEU A 195 12.26 -0.73 5.98
CA LEU A 195 11.76 -1.91 5.29
C LEU A 195 10.55 -1.55 4.42
N CYS A 196 9.58 -0.83 4.98
CA CYS A 196 8.29 -0.54 4.36
C CYS A 196 7.97 0.97 4.27
N ASN A 197 8.97 1.87 4.32
CA ASN A 197 8.76 3.33 4.22
C ASN A 197 8.73 3.86 2.77
N GLY A 198 7.81 3.32 1.98
CA GLY A 198 7.53 3.74 0.61
C GLY A 198 6.80 2.65 -0.18
N PRO A 199 5.97 3.00 -1.18
CA PRO A 199 5.02 2.07 -1.79
C PRO A 199 5.73 0.88 -2.45
N ALA A 200 6.80 1.14 -3.20
CA ALA A 200 7.63 0.11 -3.78
C ALA A 200 8.39 -0.73 -2.75
N LYS A 201 8.80 -0.11 -1.64
CA LYS A 201 9.52 -0.81 -0.57
C LYS A 201 8.60 -1.76 0.17
N LEU A 202 7.37 -1.34 0.46
CA LEU A 202 6.32 -2.17 1.04
C LEU A 202 6.06 -3.40 0.18
N CYS A 203 5.84 -3.23 -1.14
CA CYS A 203 5.62 -4.37 -2.05
C CYS A 203 6.80 -5.35 -2.05
N GLN A 204 8.04 -4.85 -2.02
CA GLN A 204 9.24 -5.70 -1.98
C GLN A 204 9.38 -6.43 -0.64
N ALA A 205 9.25 -5.72 0.47
CA ALA A 205 9.38 -6.28 1.81
C ALA A 205 8.32 -7.36 2.07
N LEU A 206 7.09 -7.16 1.61
CA LEU A 206 6.00 -8.12 1.73
C LEU A 206 5.92 -9.12 0.57
N SER A 207 6.92 -9.17 -0.32
CA SER A 207 6.92 -10.07 -1.48
C SER A 207 5.58 -10.09 -2.23
N ILE A 208 5.08 -8.90 -2.60
CA ILE A 208 3.84 -8.73 -3.37
C ILE A 208 4.17 -8.86 -4.87
N PRO A 209 3.80 -9.97 -5.54
CA PRO A 209 4.09 -10.16 -6.94
C PRO A 209 3.04 -9.47 -7.82
N ARG A 210 3.34 -9.33 -9.13
CA ARG A 210 2.40 -8.75 -10.09
C ARG A 210 1.12 -9.57 -10.24
N CYS A 211 1.17 -10.90 -10.03
CA CYS A 211 0.00 -11.78 -10.15
C CYS A 211 -1.05 -11.59 -9.05
N PHE A 212 -0.82 -10.68 -8.09
CA PHE A 212 -1.84 -10.25 -7.13
C PHE A 212 -2.79 -9.19 -7.71
N ASP A 213 -2.46 -8.61 -8.87
CA ASP A 213 -3.35 -7.71 -9.60
C ASP A 213 -4.70 -8.38 -9.87
N ARG A 214 -5.79 -7.68 -9.54
CA ARG A 214 -7.20 -8.11 -9.65
C ARG A 214 -7.66 -9.20 -8.67
N ARG A 215 -6.84 -9.59 -7.69
CA ARG A 215 -7.29 -10.47 -6.60
C ARG A 215 -8.14 -9.71 -5.59
N ASP A 216 -8.92 -10.42 -4.78
CA ASP A 216 -9.83 -9.83 -3.79
C ASP A 216 -9.22 -9.84 -2.39
N LEU A 217 -8.87 -8.68 -1.85
CA LEU A 217 -8.24 -8.57 -0.53
C LEU A 217 -9.15 -9.07 0.61
N ALA A 218 -10.47 -9.08 0.41
CA ALA A 218 -11.44 -9.56 1.39
C ALA A 218 -11.50 -11.09 1.51
N SER A 219 -11.07 -11.83 0.48
CA SER A 219 -11.19 -13.30 0.44
C SER A 219 -9.90 -14.06 0.04
N ASP A 220 -8.88 -13.38 -0.50
CA ASP A 220 -7.61 -13.99 -0.91
C ASP A 220 -6.89 -14.73 0.24
N PRO A 221 -6.37 -15.94 0.01
CA PRO A 221 -5.73 -16.74 1.07
C PRO A 221 -4.27 -16.35 1.35
N GLU A 222 -3.62 -15.60 0.46
CA GLU A 222 -2.19 -15.27 0.51
C GLU A 222 -1.94 -13.83 0.96
N VAL A 223 -2.94 -12.96 0.85
CA VAL A 223 -2.90 -11.57 1.32
C VAL A 223 -4.25 -11.12 1.83
N TRP A 224 -4.27 -10.51 3.02
CA TRP A 224 -5.49 -9.99 3.62
C TRP A 224 -5.20 -8.83 4.55
N LEU A 225 -6.25 -8.15 5.00
CA LEU A 225 -6.16 -7.06 5.95
C LEU A 225 -6.82 -7.49 7.27
N GLU A 226 -6.20 -7.15 8.39
CA GLU A 226 -6.72 -7.43 9.72
C GLU A 226 -7.00 -6.15 10.51
N ARG A 227 -7.99 -6.23 11.40
CA ARG A 227 -8.17 -5.26 12.47
C ARG A 227 -7.01 -5.39 13.47
N GLU A 228 -6.52 -4.26 13.94
CA GLU A 228 -5.49 -4.24 14.98
C GLU A 228 -6.17 -4.47 16.35
N PRO A 229 -5.75 -5.47 17.14
CA PRO A 229 -6.42 -5.82 18.40
C PRO A 229 -6.37 -4.71 19.46
N ASN A 230 -5.28 -3.96 19.51
CA ASN A 230 -4.98 -2.97 20.54
C ASN A 230 -5.09 -1.53 20.02
N ALA A 231 -6.20 -1.25 19.31
CA ALA A 231 -6.45 0.00 18.61
C ALA A 231 -6.62 1.21 19.55
N SER A 232 -5.54 1.69 20.16
CA SER A 232 -5.47 2.99 20.85
C SER A 232 -4.84 4.09 20.00
N TRP A 233 -4.57 3.83 18.71
CA TRP A 233 -3.71 4.66 17.85
C TRP A 233 -4.44 5.53 16.82
N ALA A 234 -5.76 5.67 16.94
CA ALA A 234 -6.54 6.34 15.91
C ALA A 234 -7.61 7.25 16.53
N GLU A 235 -7.21 8.11 17.45
CA GLU A 235 -7.99 9.32 17.64
C GLU A 235 -7.88 10.18 16.36
N PRO A 236 -8.94 10.88 15.94
CA PRO A 236 -8.92 11.68 14.70
C PRO A 236 -7.73 12.66 14.59
N HIS A 237 -7.17 13.07 15.74
CA HIS A 237 -6.02 13.97 15.86
C HIS A 237 -4.67 13.35 15.44
N ASP A 238 -4.61 12.02 15.34
CA ASP A 238 -3.41 11.28 14.97
C ASP A 238 -3.22 11.18 13.45
N VAL A 239 -4.24 11.52 12.65
CA VAL A 239 -4.19 11.38 11.19
C VAL A 239 -3.91 12.72 10.51
N VAL A 240 -2.74 12.80 9.85
CA VAL A 240 -2.34 13.96 9.06
C VAL A 240 -2.86 13.86 7.64
N SER A 241 -3.56 14.91 7.18
CA SER A 241 -3.97 15.06 5.78
C SER A 241 -3.00 16.00 5.04
N ALA A 242 -2.38 15.54 3.96
CA ALA A 242 -1.35 16.26 3.22
C ALA A 242 -1.45 16.07 1.70
N SER A 243 -0.70 16.86 0.93
CA SER A 243 -0.52 16.64 -0.50
C SER A 243 0.11 15.27 -0.77
N ARG A 244 -0.31 14.64 -1.88
CA ARG A 244 0.24 13.37 -2.38
C ARG A 244 1.65 13.57 -2.94
N ILE A 245 2.41 12.48 -3.02
CA ILE A 245 3.84 12.49 -3.37
C ILE A 245 4.04 12.01 -4.80
N GLY A 246 4.90 12.71 -5.57
CA GLY A 246 5.28 12.28 -6.92
C GLY A 246 4.23 12.62 -7.98
N ILE A 247 3.36 13.59 -7.70
CA ILE A 247 2.32 14.07 -8.61
C ILE A 247 2.40 15.58 -8.86
N GLU A 248 3.55 16.21 -8.60
CA GLU A 248 3.76 17.66 -8.62
C GLU A 248 3.38 18.29 -9.97
N SER A 249 3.49 17.54 -11.06
CA SER A 249 3.11 17.95 -12.42
C SER A 249 1.60 18.06 -12.67
N HIS A 250 0.73 17.71 -11.71
CA HIS A 250 -0.72 17.62 -11.90
C HIS A 250 -1.50 18.85 -11.38
N GLY A 251 -0.85 20.02 -11.28
CA GLY A 251 -1.50 21.30 -10.98
C GLY A 251 -2.27 21.29 -9.66
N GLU A 252 -3.53 21.74 -9.68
CA GLU A 252 -4.38 21.82 -8.49
C GLU A 252 -4.61 20.45 -7.82
N TRP A 253 -4.56 19.35 -8.57
CA TRP A 253 -4.71 17.98 -8.03
C TRP A 253 -3.52 17.55 -7.18
N ALA A 254 -2.34 18.16 -7.40
CA ALA A 254 -1.15 17.93 -6.59
C ALA A 254 -1.27 18.57 -5.19
N LYS A 255 -2.07 19.64 -5.05
CA LYS A 255 -2.26 20.37 -3.80
C LYS A 255 -3.35 19.77 -2.90
N LYS A 256 -4.20 18.88 -3.44
CA LYS A 256 -5.31 18.27 -2.70
C LYS A 256 -4.78 17.44 -1.50
N PRO A 257 -5.39 17.56 -0.31
CA PRO A 257 -4.93 16.89 0.91
C PRO A 257 -5.40 15.43 0.96
N TRP A 258 -5.05 14.64 -0.05
CA TRP A 258 -5.53 13.25 -0.24
C TRP A 258 -4.46 12.20 0.07
N ARG A 259 -3.42 12.58 0.80
CA ARG A 259 -2.50 11.67 1.47
C ARG A 259 -2.78 11.68 2.96
N PHE A 260 -2.83 10.51 3.57
CA PHE A 260 -3.13 10.34 4.99
C PHE A 260 -2.02 9.54 5.65
N TYR A 261 -1.57 9.96 6.83
CA TYR A 261 -0.57 9.21 7.60
C TYR A 261 -0.68 9.45 9.10
N LEU A 262 -0.13 8.51 9.89
CA LEU A 262 -0.07 8.63 11.34
C LEU A 262 1.00 9.66 11.75
N ARG A 263 0.58 10.70 12.47
CA ARG A 263 1.42 11.81 12.96
C ARG A 263 2.60 11.28 13.76
N GLY A 264 3.80 11.80 13.49
CA GLY A 264 5.01 11.45 14.24
C GLY A 264 5.49 10.01 14.08
N HIS A 265 4.80 9.17 13.29
CA HIS A 265 5.14 7.75 13.19
C HIS A 265 6.44 7.56 12.37
N PRO A 266 7.46 6.84 12.90
CA PRO A 266 8.82 6.81 12.32
C PRO A 266 8.92 6.10 10.97
N CYS A 267 7.92 5.30 10.62
CA CYS A 267 7.85 4.56 9.35
C CYS A 267 7.21 5.36 8.21
N VAL A 268 6.59 6.52 8.47
CA VAL A 268 6.01 7.36 7.39
C VAL A 268 7.08 7.70 6.37
N SER A 269 6.74 7.58 5.08
CA SER A 269 7.75 7.69 4.00
C SER A 269 8.26 9.12 3.82
N VAL A 270 7.36 10.11 3.85
CA VAL A 270 7.70 11.54 3.75
C VAL A 270 6.79 12.36 4.68
N VAL A 271 7.38 12.95 5.73
CA VAL A 271 6.66 13.81 6.66
C VAL A 271 6.38 15.18 6.04
N ASN A 272 5.16 15.70 6.21
CA ASN A 272 4.80 17.07 5.84
C ASN A 272 4.61 17.91 7.11
N LYS A 273 5.70 18.56 7.55
CA LYS A 273 5.73 19.37 8.77
C LYS A 273 4.72 20.53 8.77
N GLU A 274 4.41 21.07 7.60
CA GLU A 274 3.43 22.15 7.48
C GLU A 274 2.00 21.65 7.71
N ALA A 275 1.64 20.51 7.11
CA ALA A 275 0.35 19.86 7.35
C ALA A 275 0.17 19.46 8.82
N GLU A 276 1.23 18.93 9.44
CA GLU A 276 1.23 18.60 10.88
C GLU A 276 0.94 19.83 11.75
N ARG A 277 1.61 20.95 11.48
CA ARG A 277 1.37 22.21 12.21
C ARG A 277 -0.05 22.74 12.01
N ARG A 278 -0.54 22.80 10.77
CA ARG A 278 -1.88 23.36 10.46
C ARG A 278 -3.00 22.64 11.19
N GLN A 279 -2.95 21.31 11.25
CA GLN A 279 -3.93 20.53 12.00
C GLN A 279 -3.83 20.74 13.52
N GLN A 280 -2.63 20.97 14.05
CA GLN A 280 -2.45 21.24 15.48
C GLN A 280 -3.13 22.57 15.86
N TYR A 281 -2.95 23.62 15.07
CA TYR A 281 -3.63 24.90 15.30
C TYR A 281 -5.15 24.86 15.06
N GLY A 282 -5.60 24.10 14.05
CA GLY A 282 -7.03 23.90 13.79
C GLY A 282 -7.75 23.20 14.93
N ASN A 283 -7.10 22.26 15.62
CA ASN A 283 -7.67 21.61 16.80
C ASN A 283 -7.68 22.55 18.02
N VAL A 284 -6.60 23.30 18.26
CA VAL A 284 -6.52 24.26 19.38
C VAL A 284 -7.58 25.36 19.26
N MET A 285 -7.88 25.85 18.05
CA MET A 285 -8.94 26.84 17.84
C MET A 285 -10.36 26.28 18.01
N ASN A 286 -10.57 24.99 17.78
CA ASN A 286 -11.87 24.33 17.96
C ASN A 286 -12.14 23.94 19.42
N ASP A 287 -11.09 23.77 20.24
CA ASP A 287 -11.20 23.48 21.68
C ASP A 287 -11.39 24.74 22.55
N LEU A 288 -11.27 25.94 21.97
CA LEU A 288 -11.61 27.20 22.65
C LEU A 288 -13.12 27.44 22.51
N SER A 289 -13.83 27.31 23.63
CA SER A 289 -15.24 27.67 23.74
C SER A 289 -15.45 29.18 23.47
N PRO A 290 -16.61 29.63 22.97
CA PRO A 290 -16.89 31.06 22.76
C PRO A 290 -16.79 31.93 24.04
N SER A 291 -16.65 31.32 25.21
CA SER A 291 -16.50 31.99 26.50
C SER A 291 -15.13 32.61 26.75
N ASP A 292 -14.09 32.26 26.00
CA ASP A 292 -12.71 32.73 26.25
C ASP A 292 -12.32 33.97 25.42
N VAL A 293 -13.22 34.49 24.59
CA VAL A 293 -13.02 35.79 23.92
C VAL A 293 -13.53 36.90 24.83
N GLN A 294 -12.72 37.29 25.82
CA GLN A 294 -12.96 38.50 26.58
C GLN A 294 -12.91 39.70 25.61
N GLN A 295 -14.07 40.32 25.40
CA GLN A 295 -14.15 41.58 24.67
C GLN A 295 -13.30 42.64 25.38
N PRO A 296 -12.57 43.50 24.64
CA PRO A 296 -11.82 44.58 25.24
C PRO A 296 -12.79 45.53 25.95
N ASP A 297 -12.50 45.76 27.22
CA ASP A 297 -13.17 46.68 28.13
C ASP A 297 -13.20 48.09 27.53
N THR A 298 -14.36 48.50 27.01
CA THR A 298 -14.61 49.88 26.59
C THR A 298 -14.77 50.74 27.83
N GLY A 299 -13.65 51.17 28.40
CA GLY A 299 -13.62 52.12 29.51
C GLY A 299 -14.39 53.40 29.17
N GLN A 300 -15.51 53.59 29.85
CA GLN A 300 -16.22 54.86 29.94
C GLN A 300 -15.38 55.84 30.78
N ASN A 301 -14.87 56.89 30.13
CA ASN A 301 -14.32 58.06 30.82
C ASN A 301 -15.48 58.94 31.28
N ASP A 302 -15.75 58.90 32.58
CA ASP A 302 -16.62 59.86 33.27
C ASP A 302 -15.92 61.21 33.41
N VAL A 303 -16.57 62.25 32.89
CA VAL A 303 -16.21 63.66 33.07
C VAL A 303 -16.94 64.20 34.30
N LYS A 304 -16.17 64.53 35.35
CA LYS A 304 -16.46 65.54 36.39
C LYS A 304 -15.10 66.17 36.71
N GLY A 305 -14.85 67.48 36.64
CA GLY A 305 -15.70 68.61 36.98
C GLY A 305 -15.02 69.35 38.12
N THR A 306 -14.21 70.36 37.79
CA THR A 306 -13.79 71.50 38.64
C THR A 306 -13.54 72.69 37.72
#